data_AF-A0A533HS69-F1
#
_entry.id   AF-A0A533HS69-F1
#
_cell.length_a   1.000
_cell.length_b   1.000
_cell.length_c   1.000
_cell.angle_alpha   90.00
_cell.angle_beta   90.00
_cell.angle_gamma   90.00
#
_symmetry.space_group_name_H-M   'P 1'
#
loop_
_entity.id
_entity.type
_entity.pdbx_description
1 polymer ?
#
loop_
_entity_poly.entity_id
_entity_poly.type
_entity_poly.pdbx_seq_one_letter_code
_entity_poly.pdbx_strand_id
1 'polypeptide(L)'
;MLEVDNRVILPEITHTRFILTAADVIHSFAIPALGVKCDAYPGRLNQFSVLINRLGTFYGQCSEICGILHSSMPIVVESVSLEKFLS
;
A
#
# COMPACT_ATOMS: atom_id res chain seq x y z
N MET A 1 -12.38 -3.22 -10.62
CA MET A 1 -11.25 -2.42 -11.12
C MET A 1 -10.23 -2.10 -10.02
N LEU A 2 -10.64 -1.98 -8.73
CA LEU A 2 -9.70 -1.74 -7.61
C LEU A 2 -9.27 -3.02 -6.87
N GLU A 3 -9.91 -4.15 -7.12
CA GLU A 3 -9.53 -5.43 -6.50
C GLU A 3 -8.21 -5.95 -7.06
N VAL A 4 -7.50 -6.70 -6.22
CA VAL A 4 -6.28 -7.44 -6.53
C VAL A 4 -6.51 -8.91 -6.16
N ASP A 5 -5.71 -9.78 -6.75
CA ASP A 5 -5.63 -11.19 -6.39
C ASP A 5 -5.11 -11.40 -4.96
N ASN A 6 -4.08 -10.64 -4.57
CA ASN A 6 -3.42 -10.74 -3.26
C ASN A 6 -3.38 -9.40 -2.55
N ARG A 7 -4.01 -9.33 -1.38
CA ARG A 7 -4.09 -8.11 -0.56
C ARG A 7 -2.93 -8.04 0.42
N VAL A 8 -2.50 -6.82 0.76
CA VAL A 8 -1.57 -6.60 1.86
C VAL A 8 -2.35 -6.65 3.18
N ILE A 9 -2.19 -7.72 3.94
CA ILE A 9 -2.87 -7.91 5.23
C ILE A 9 -2.03 -7.23 6.33
N LEU A 10 -2.66 -6.41 7.17
CA LEU A 10 -2.03 -5.73 8.30
C LEU A 10 -2.90 -5.82 9.57
N PRO A 11 -2.28 -5.82 10.76
CA PRO A 11 -3.03 -5.75 12.02
C PRO A 11 -3.56 -4.34 12.30
N GLU A 12 -4.78 -4.21 12.84
CA GLU A 12 -5.22 -2.92 13.39
C GLU A 12 -4.41 -2.51 14.63
N ILE A 13 -4.50 -1.21 14.98
CA ILE A 13 -3.98 -0.62 16.23
C ILE A 13 -2.47 -0.89 16.41
N THR A 14 -1.77 -1.20 15.30
CA THR A 14 -0.35 -1.53 15.29
C THR A 14 0.36 -0.59 14.33
N HIS A 15 1.39 0.10 14.83
CA HIS A 15 2.22 0.94 13.98
C HIS A 15 3.00 0.09 12.98
N THR A 16 2.62 0.19 11.71
CA THR A 16 3.28 -0.54 10.62
C THR A 16 4.15 0.42 9.82
N ARG A 17 5.44 0.09 9.68
CA ARG A 17 6.36 0.82 8.79
C ARG A 17 6.43 0.12 7.45
N PHE A 18 6.17 0.88 6.40
CA PHE A 18 6.42 0.47 5.03
C PHE A 18 7.79 0.95 4.58
N ILE A 19 8.51 0.10 3.86
CA ILE A 19 9.72 0.47 3.12
C ILE A 19 9.41 0.22 1.65
N LEU A 20 9.50 1.26 0.84
CA LEU A 20 9.03 1.28 -0.54
C LEU A 20 10.18 1.62 -1.49
N THR A 21 10.26 0.88 -2.60
CA THR A 21 11.16 1.12 -3.72
C THR A 21 10.53 0.55 -4.99
N ALA A 22 11.11 0.85 -6.15
CA ALA A 22 10.69 0.28 -7.42
C ALA A 22 11.81 -0.55 -8.04
N ALA A 23 11.46 -1.53 -8.87
CA ALA A 23 12.43 -2.39 -9.55
C ALA A 23 12.76 -1.90 -10.97
N ASP A 24 11.94 -1.02 -11.55
CA ASP A 24 12.00 -0.60 -12.95
C ASP A 24 11.98 0.93 -13.12
N VAL A 25 10.79 1.54 -13.15
CA VAL A 25 10.56 2.98 -13.30
C VAL A 25 9.99 3.55 -12.01
N ILE A 26 9.70 4.85 -11.97
CA ILE A 26 9.10 5.48 -10.79
C ILE A 26 7.62 5.09 -10.72
N HIS A 27 7.18 4.65 -9.55
CA HIS A 27 5.77 4.47 -9.19
C HIS A 27 5.46 5.30 -7.95
N SER A 28 4.20 5.34 -7.51
CA SER A 28 3.85 5.97 -6.23
C SER A 28 2.75 5.20 -5.52
N PHE A 29 3.06 4.70 -4.32
CA PHE A 29 2.14 3.95 -3.47
C PHE A 29 1.24 4.93 -2.74
N ALA A 30 -0.07 4.91 -3.03
CA ALA A 30 -1.02 5.83 -2.44
C ALA A 30 -2.29 5.11 -1.99
N ILE A 31 -2.71 5.38 -0.76
CA ILE A 31 -3.98 4.92 -0.17
C ILE A 31 -4.64 6.14 0.49
N PRO A 32 -5.59 6.80 -0.19
CA PRO A 32 -6.16 8.07 0.27
C PRO A 32 -6.79 8.01 1.66
N ALA A 33 -7.50 6.91 1.96
CA ALA A 33 -8.16 6.72 3.26
C ALA A 33 -7.19 6.52 4.44
N LEU A 34 -5.91 6.20 4.16
CA LEU A 34 -4.84 6.13 5.16
C LEU A 34 -3.95 7.38 5.15
N GLY A 35 -4.25 8.39 4.31
CA GLY A 35 -3.44 9.60 4.19
C GLY A 35 -2.03 9.38 3.66
N VAL A 36 -1.81 8.28 2.93
CA VAL A 36 -0.49 7.92 2.40
C VAL A 36 -0.39 8.23 0.92
N LYS A 37 0.69 8.90 0.54
CA LYS A 37 1.26 8.90 -0.81
C LYS A 37 2.77 8.91 -0.68
N CYS A 38 3.45 7.91 -1.23
CA CYS A 38 4.91 7.82 -1.19
C CYS A 38 5.44 7.27 -2.51
N ASP A 39 6.39 7.98 -3.11
CA ASP A 39 6.99 7.56 -4.37
C ASP A 39 7.95 6.38 -4.16
N ALA A 40 7.93 5.47 -5.11
CA ALA A 40 8.80 4.31 -5.22
C ALA A 40 9.86 4.60 -6.29
N TYR A 41 11.08 4.91 -5.88
CA TYR A 41 12.20 5.19 -6.79
C TYR A 41 13.11 3.96 -6.91
N PRO A 42 13.56 3.59 -8.12
CA PRO A 42 14.59 2.58 -8.28
C PRO A 42 15.88 2.97 -7.55
N GLY A 43 16.44 2.05 -6.75
CA GLY A 43 17.69 2.26 -6.01
C GLY A 43 17.58 3.14 -4.76
N ARG A 44 16.37 3.56 -4.36
CA ARG A 44 16.13 4.32 -3.12
C ARG A 44 15.01 3.68 -2.29
N LEU A 45 15.29 3.47 -1.00
CA LEU A 45 14.32 3.01 -0.02
C LEU A 45 13.65 4.21 0.64
N ASN A 46 12.41 4.51 0.27
CA ASN A 46 11.58 5.45 1.00
C ASN A 46 10.83 4.73 2.13
N GLN A 47 10.46 5.46 3.18
CA GLN A 47 9.71 4.89 4.29
C GLN A 47 8.55 5.80 4.71
N PHE A 48 7.47 5.18 5.13
CA PHE A 48 6.35 5.84 5.81
C PHE A 48 5.76 4.89 6.84
N SER A 49 4.95 5.41 7.77
CA SER A 49 4.28 4.59 8.78
C SER A 49 2.78 4.84 8.74
N VAL A 50 2.00 3.80 9.00
CA VAL A 50 0.55 3.88 9.13
C VAL A 50 0.11 3.30 10.47
N LEU A 51 -0.98 3.84 10.99
CA LEU A 51 -1.72 3.28 12.12
C LEU A 51 -3.16 3.12 11.66
N ILE A 52 -3.61 1.89 11.44
CA ILE A 52 -4.98 1.62 11.03
C ILE A 52 -5.84 1.43 12.28
N ASN A 53 -6.78 2.34 12.51
CA ASN A 53 -7.60 2.37 13.73
C ASN A 53 -8.95 1.62 13.62
N ARG A 54 -9.18 0.92 12.50
CA ARG A 54 -10.39 0.15 12.26
C ARG A 54 -10.13 -1.05 11.35
N LEU A 55 -10.94 -2.08 11.51
CA LEU A 55 -10.99 -3.20 10.58
C LEU A 55 -11.55 -2.77 9.22
N GLY A 56 -11.15 -3.47 8.16
CA GLY A 56 -11.71 -3.30 6.82
C GLY A 56 -10.68 -3.20 5.70
N THR A 57 -11.16 -2.95 4.49
CA THR A 57 -10.34 -2.90 3.27
C THR A 57 -10.15 -1.46 2.79
N PHE A 58 -8.92 -1.10 2.47
CA PHE A 58 -8.51 0.23 2.02
C PHE A 58 -7.91 0.11 0.62
N TYR A 59 -8.38 0.96 -0.29
CA TYR A 59 -8.03 0.90 -1.70
C TYR A 59 -7.13 2.07 -2.09
N GLY A 60 -6.26 1.81 -3.05
CA GLY A 60 -5.30 2.73 -3.59
C GLY A 60 -5.00 2.43 -5.06
N GLN A 61 -4.28 3.36 -5.71
CA GLN A 61 -3.78 3.18 -7.07
C GLN A 61 -2.40 3.81 -7.19
N CYS A 62 -1.63 3.39 -8.19
CA CYS A 62 -0.38 4.06 -8.53
C CYS A 62 -0.64 5.55 -8.81
N SER A 63 0.13 6.43 -8.19
CA SER A 63 -0.03 7.89 -8.27
C SER A 63 1.12 8.61 -8.99
N GLU A 64 1.93 7.86 -9.75
CA GLU A 64 3.00 8.38 -10.61
C GLU A 64 2.96 7.67 -11.96
N ILE A 65 3.04 8.42 -13.07
CA ILE A 65 2.89 7.84 -14.41
C ILE A 65 4.04 6.86 -14.69
N CYS A 66 3.70 5.59 -14.91
CA CYS A 66 4.68 4.50 -15.01
C CYS A 66 4.56 3.66 -16.31
N GLY A 67 3.78 4.12 -17.29
CA GLY A 67 3.65 3.48 -18.60
C GLY A 67 2.20 3.14 -18.98
N ILE A 68 2.03 2.28 -19.98
CA ILE A 68 0.72 1.96 -20.59
C ILE A 68 -0.26 1.37 -19.57
N LEU A 69 0.22 0.51 -18.68
CA LEU A 69 -0.60 -0.17 -17.67
C LEU A 69 -0.69 0.60 -16.34
N HIS A 70 -0.31 1.88 -16.30
CA HIS A 70 -0.30 2.71 -15.10
C HIS A 70 -1.63 2.70 -14.33
N SER A 71 -2.77 2.72 -15.03
CA SER A 71 -4.11 2.69 -14.41
C SER A 71 -4.54 1.31 -13.90
N SER A 72 -3.79 0.26 -14.25
CA SER A 72 -4.15 -1.15 -14.06
C SER A 72 -3.27 -1.85 -13.02
N MET A 73 -2.75 -1.10 -12.05
CA MET A 73 -1.97 -1.61 -10.91
C MET A 73 -2.52 -1.06 -9.58
N PRO A 74 -3.70 -1.51 -9.13
CA PRO A 74 -4.30 -1.05 -7.88
C PRO A 74 -3.56 -1.59 -6.64
N ILE A 75 -3.85 -0.98 -5.50
CA ILE A 75 -3.30 -1.33 -4.19
C ILE A 75 -4.47 -1.65 -3.28
N VAL A 76 -4.40 -2.77 -2.55
CA VAL A 76 -5.40 -3.12 -1.54
C VAL A 76 -4.71 -3.51 -0.24
N VAL A 77 -5.06 -2.82 0.84
CA VAL A 77 -4.65 -3.14 2.21
C VAL A 77 -5.87 -3.58 2.99
N GLU A 78 -5.78 -4.73 3.65
CA GLU A 78 -6.82 -5.24 4.53
C GLU A 78 -6.34 -5.22 5.97
N SER A 79 -7.13 -4.58 6.83
CA SER A 79 -6.91 -4.48 8.26
C SER A 79 -7.71 -5.56 8.97
N VAL A 80 -6.99 -6.45 9.67
CA VAL A 80 -7.53 -7.61 10.40
C VAL A 80 -7.06 -7.61 11.85
N SER A 81 -7.76 -8.33 12.72
CA SER A 81 -7.35 -8.44 14.12
C SER A 81 -5.94 -8.97 14.29
N LEU A 82 -5.22 -8.49 15.30
CA LEU A 82 -3.86 -8.96 15.60
C LEU A 82 -3.79 -10.50 15.69
N GLU A 83 -4.83 -11.12 16.28
CA GLU A 83 -4.96 -12.58 16.35
C GLU A 83 -5.04 -13.22 14.95
N LYS A 84 -5.86 -12.66 14.04
CA LYS A 84 -5.99 -13.15 12.67
C LYS A 84 -4.74 -12.91 11.83
N PHE A 85 -3.96 -11.88 12.15
CA PHE A 85 -2.71 -11.58 11.46
C PHE A 85 -1.60 -12.58 11.81
N LEU A 86 -1.63 -13.14 13.03
CA LEU A 86 -0.62 -14.09 13.52
C LEU A 86 -0.95 -15.56 13.22
N SER A 87 -2.21 -15.89 12.95
CA SER A 87 -2.67 -17.24 12.60
C SER A 87 -2.41 -17.59 11.14
#